data_AF-A0A925V524-F1
#
_entry.id   AF-A0A925V524-F1
#
_cell.length_a   1.000
_cell.length_b   1.000
_cell.length_c   1.000
_cell.angle_alpha   90.00
_cell.angle_beta   90.00
_cell.angle_gamma   90.00
#
_symmetry.space_group_name_H-M   'P 1'
#
loop_
_entity.id
_entity.type
_entity.pdbx_description
1 polymer ?
#
loop_
_entity_poly.entity_id
_entity_poly.type
_entity_poly.pdbx_seq_one_letter_code
_entity_poly.pdbx_strand_id
1 'polypeptide(L)'
;MARHLALSLGAALLVVACDKKDGDADGKSDADKTAADEAAKKAADEETKKKAAADEEAKKKAAADEEAKKKAATDEAAKKAAEDEAKKKAEEEAKKPVSLSDIQIKAAGVFGSSGAMQITAKAKFNEVLNNGTFVHVKGLCKKDSRLIADVVWASGTDYTKQLHQYAIGETADLQATLFGQGVATAMSPCQLDFRLGSGAGGVSVPLRVACFDGSTTKEGPCEPPIVAAAMSGASLPVEIFDLAVKGDTGFGGAPGIQIDDLVQINVPLDDTSRLIVKSTCTVGTTKFVDLQQANMFAGPYKYESGEALLRPMRMYYNPAFGFTEPPKLCDVGFSVWKNKPGSWSEYDQTVVKRACFKDDKVAEGPCDPAAPPVPAAAPISAESVTIDNVKVELAAPYGGAPGQLNVKLQADVTVKIPIDQASNIDAHVTCKVGSAERVEKTWISGVEYYYLEPGETTRVTAQGFSSEALAATPKSCEVSFTGGKRFGGTPADKPVELGKWCLKKDKLKAGKC
;
A
#
# COMPACT_ATOMS: atom_id res chain seq x y z
N MET A 1 -44.34 20.97 -36.92
CA MET A 1 -43.45 21.64 -37.88
C MET A 1 -42.13 20.86 -37.87
N ALA A 2 -42.00 19.84 -38.72
CA ALA A 2 -41.32 19.90 -40.03
C ALA A 2 -39.83 20.26 -39.87
N ARG A 3 -38.81 19.50 -40.30
CA ARG A 3 -38.64 18.33 -41.19
C ARG A 3 -37.24 17.75 -40.87
N HIS A 4 -37.10 16.44 -40.67
CA HIS A 4 -36.48 15.49 -41.62
C HIS A 4 -35.15 15.91 -42.26
N LEU A 5 -34.07 15.16 -41.97
CA LEU A 5 -33.54 14.19 -42.95
C LEU A 5 -32.75 13.09 -42.22
N ALA A 6 -33.19 11.86 -42.45
CA ALA A 6 -32.51 10.61 -42.14
C ALA A 6 -32.31 9.87 -43.47
N LEU A 7 -31.37 8.91 -43.44
CA LEU A 7 -31.11 7.76 -44.34
C LEU A 7 -29.61 7.74 -44.67
N SER A 8 -28.91 6.62 -44.70
CA SER A 8 -29.13 5.22 -44.29
C SER A 8 -27.81 4.51 -44.68
N LEU A 9 -27.19 3.76 -43.78
CA LEU A 9 -27.19 2.30 -43.75
C LEU A 9 -26.62 1.61 -45.01
N GLY A 10 -25.61 0.76 -44.80
CA GLY A 10 -25.12 -0.20 -45.79
C GLY A 10 -23.90 -0.97 -45.30
N ALA A 11 -24.14 -2.07 -44.57
CA ALA A 11 -23.14 -3.07 -44.20
C ALA A 11 -22.99 -4.13 -45.30
N ALA A 12 -21.80 -4.73 -45.43
CA ALA A 12 -21.54 -6.19 -45.52
C ALA A 12 -20.19 -6.53 -46.20
N LEU A 13 -19.25 -7.03 -45.38
CA LEU A 13 -18.54 -8.32 -45.46
C LEU A 13 -18.24 -9.06 -46.80
N LEU A 14 -17.06 -9.72 -46.76
CA LEU A 14 -16.52 -10.87 -47.54
C LEU A 14 -15.76 -10.53 -48.85
N VAL A 15 -14.74 -11.25 -49.34
CA VAL A 15 -13.64 -12.13 -48.84
C VAL A 15 -12.95 -12.65 -50.13
N VAL A 16 -11.63 -12.86 -50.11
CA VAL A 16 -10.84 -13.82 -50.94
C VAL A 16 -10.44 -13.47 -52.41
N ALA A 17 -9.11 -13.42 -52.55
CA ALA A 17 -8.20 -14.16 -53.44
C ALA A 17 -7.93 -13.78 -54.90
N CYS A 18 -6.66 -14.07 -55.18
CA CYS A 18 -5.83 -13.95 -56.37
C CYS A 18 -6.17 -14.93 -57.50
N ASP A 19 -5.49 -14.65 -58.60
CA ASP A 19 -5.21 -15.46 -59.79
C ASP A 19 -6.37 -15.68 -60.77
N LYS A 20 -6.18 -15.75 -62.10
CA LYS A 20 -5.19 -15.34 -63.10
C LYS A 20 -5.70 -15.97 -64.41
N LYS A 21 -5.46 -15.31 -65.55
CA LYS A 21 -5.64 -15.82 -66.94
C LYS A 21 -7.11 -16.04 -67.36
N ASP A 22 -7.56 -15.84 -68.60
CA ASP A 22 -6.99 -15.82 -69.96
C ASP A 22 -7.59 -14.59 -70.71
N GLY A 23 -7.07 -14.00 -71.80
CA GLY A 23 -6.67 -14.58 -73.08
C GLY A 23 -7.77 -14.31 -74.14
N ASP A 24 -7.49 -13.49 -75.14
CA ASP A 24 -8.07 -13.50 -76.51
C ASP A 24 -7.30 -12.44 -77.33
N ALA A 25 -6.49 -12.78 -78.35
CA ALA A 25 -6.77 -13.36 -79.67
C ALA A 25 -7.14 -12.30 -80.72
N ASP A 26 -6.16 -12.03 -81.59
CA ASP A 26 -6.26 -11.58 -82.98
C ASP A 26 -4.87 -11.91 -83.56
N GLY A 27 -4.65 -12.54 -84.70
CA GLY A 27 -5.49 -12.83 -85.84
C GLY A 27 -4.54 -12.90 -87.05
N LYS A 28 -4.15 -14.13 -87.43
CA LYS A 28 -3.96 -14.61 -88.82
C LYS A 28 -2.91 -13.91 -89.74
N SER A 29 -1.83 -14.63 -90.09
CA SER A 29 -1.64 -15.31 -91.40
C SER A 29 -0.17 -15.69 -91.69
N ASP A 30 0.07 -17.00 -91.85
CA ASP A 30 0.91 -17.72 -92.83
C ASP A 30 2.31 -17.18 -93.21
N ALA A 31 3.41 -17.87 -92.85
CA ALA A 31 4.05 -19.04 -93.51
C ALA A 31 4.80 -18.64 -94.82
N ASP A 32 6.03 -19.05 -95.16
CA ASP A 32 6.92 -20.15 -94.75
C ASP A 32 8.33 -19.95 -95.41
N LYS A 33 9.33 -20.75 -94.98
CA LYS A 33 10.66 -21.06 -95.61
C LYS A 33 11.74 -19.96 -95.63
N THR A 34 13.04 -20.20 -95.37
CA THR A 34 13.92 -21.39 -95.27
C THR A 34 15.23 -20.92 -94.60
N ALA A 35 15.70 -21.53 -93.52
CA ALA A 35 16.87 -22.42 -93.41
C ALA A 35 18.15 -22.09 -94.22
N ALA A 36 19.29 -22.22 -93.51
CA ALA A 36 20.70 -22.17 -93.90
C ALA A 36 21.32 -20.76 -94.03
N ASP A 37 22.22 -20.38 -93.13
CA ASP A 37 23.64 -20.74 -93.33
C ASP A 37 24.50 -20.48 -92.09
N GLU A 38 25.48 -21.35 -91.93
CA GLU A 38 26.42 -21.47 -90.82
C GLU A 38 27.70 -20.68 -91.13
N ALA A 39 28.48 -20.38 -90.08
CA ALA A 39 29.93 -20.19 -90.14
C ALA A 39 30.52 -19.01 -90.98
N ALA A 40 30.75 -17.86 -90.33
CA ALA A 40 32.05 -17.14 -90.39
C ALA A 40 32.02 -15.78 -89.63
N LYS A 41 32.42 -15.78 -88.34
CA LYS A 41 33.30 -14.72 -87.78
C LYS A 41 33.69 -14.99 -86.31
N LYS A 42 34.47 -16.05 -86.09
CA LYS A 42 35.46 -16.07 -85.02
C LYS A 42 36.65 -15.23 -85.50
N ALA A 43 36.71 -13.93 -85.13
CA ALA A 43 37.93 -13.09 -85.17
C ALA A 43 37.62 -11.64 -84.76
N ALA A 44 37.02 -11.40 -83.60
CA ALA A 44 36.89 -10.05 -83.04
C ALA A 44 36.73 -10.05 -81.51
N ASP A 45 37.39 -11.00 -80.83
CA ASP A 45 37.19 -11.27 -79.38
C ASP A 45 38.45 -10.96 -78.54
N GLU A 46 39.29 -10.00 -78.94
CA GLU A 46 40.48 -9.67 -78.13
C GLU A 46 40.91 -8.20 -78.02
N GLU A 47 40.13 -7.23 -78.51
CA GLU A 47 40.49 -5.80 -78.38
C GLU A 47 39.45 -4.93 -77.64
N THR A 48 38.40 -5.54 -77.08
CA THR A 48 37.33 -4.83 -76.34
C THR A 48 37.20 -5.27 -74.87
N LYS A 49 38.19 -6.01 -74.33
CA LYS A 49 38.23 -6.44 -72.92
C LYS A 49 39.18 -5.66 -72.02
N LYS A 50 39.99 -4.74 -72.54
CA LYS A 50 40.94 -3.92 -71.74
C LYS A 50 40.52 -2.48 -71.46
N LYS A 51 39.39 -2.00 -72.00
CA LYS A 51 38.86 -0.66 -71.71
C LYS A 51 37.63 -0.64 -70.80
N ALA A 52 36.97 -1.79 -70.61
CA ALA A 52 35.83 -1.93 -69.69
C ALA A 52 36.25 -2.24 -68.23
N ALA A 53 37.45 -2.78 -68.00
CA ALA A 53 37.91 -3.12 -66.65
C ALA A 53 38.42 -1.90 -65.84
N ALA A 54 38.94 -0.86 -66.51
CA ALA A 54 39.47 0.33 -65.83
C ALA A 54 38.38 1.35 -65.44
N ASP A 55 37.23 1.35 -66.14
CA ASP A 55 36.13 2.30 -65.90
C ASP A 55 35.12 1.79 -64.84
N GLU A 56 35.06 0.47 -64.63
CA GLU A 56 34.27 -0.17 -63.56
C GLU A 56 34.98 -0.08 -62.18
N GLU A 57 36.31 -0.08 -62.15
CA GLU A 57 37.10 0.08 -60.93
C GLU A 57 37.11 1.54 -60.44
N ALA A 58 37.09 2.52 -61.35
CA ALA A 58 36.95 3.94 -61.03
C ALA A 58 35.53 4.29 -60.52
N LYS A 59 34.47 3.69 -61.09
CA LYS A 59 33.09 3.84 -60.59
C LYS A 59 32.85 3.18 -59.23
N LYS A 60 33.45 2.00 -58.96
CA LYS A 60 33.37 1.34 -57.65
C LYS A 60 34.09 2.12 -56.55
N LYS A 61 35.21 2.76 -56.85
CA LYS A 61 35.95 3.58 -55.88
C LYS A 61 35.24 4.90 -55.57
N ALA A 62 34.61 5.53 -56.57
CA ALA A 62 33.81 6.75 -56.38
C ALA A 62 32.47 6.47 -55.64
N ALA A 63 31.82 5.34 -55.89
CA ALA A 63 30.61 4.94 -55.18
C ALA A 63 30.88 4.59 -53.70
N ALA A 64 32.01 3.93 -53.41
CA ALA A 64 32.42 3.62 -52.04
C ALA A 64 32.80 4.88 -51.22
N ASP A 65 33.40 5.90 -51.85
CA ASP A 65 33.74 7.17 -51.18
C ASP A 65 32.49 8.05 -50.91
N GLU A 66 31.47 8.00 -51.79
CA GLU A 66 30.18 8.68 -51.59
C GLU A 66 29.32 7.98 -50.50
N GLU A 67 29.34 6.64 -50.46
CA GLU A 67 28.66 5.85 -49.44
C GLU A 67 29.37 5.97 -48.07
N ALA A 68 30.70 6.03 -48.03
CA ALA A 68 31.47 6.30 -46.82
C ALA A 68 31.25 7.74 -46.30
N LYS A 69 31.16 8.75 -47.17
CA LYS A 69 30.79 10.12 -46.78
C LYS A 69 29.35 10.24 -46.29
N LYS A 70 28.39 9.54 -46.91
CA LYS A 70 27.00 9.48 -46.43
C LYS A 70 26.90 8.76 -45.08
N LYS A 71 27.61 7.64 -44.89
CA LYS A 71 27.62 6.91 -43.61
C LYS A 71 28.29 7.72 -42.49
N ALA A 72 29.40 8.40 -42.76
CA ALA A 72 30.04 9.31 -41.81
C ALA A 72 29.17 10.53 -41.45
N ALA A 73 28.46 11.12 -42.43
CA ALA A 73 27.53 12.21 -42.16
C ALA A 73 26.28 11.76 -41.39
N THR A 74 25.80 10.52 -41.63
CA THR A 74 24.68 9.92 -40.89
C THR A 74 25.09 9.54 -39.47
N ASP A 75 26.31 9.01 -39.28
CA ASP A 75 26.88 8.70 -37.96
C ASP A 75 27.21 9.97 -37.16
N GLU A 76 27.69 11.04 -37.79
CA GLU A 76 27.94 12.33 -37.12
C GLU A 76 26.63 13.06 -36.80
N ALA A 77 25.61 12.95 -37.66
CA ALA A 77 24.25 13.45 -37.38
C ALA A 77 23.55 12.62 -36.28
N ALA A 78 23.73 11.29 -36.26
CA ALA A 78 23.23 10.43 -35.19
C ALA A 78 23.96 10.69 -33.87
N LYS A 79 25.28 10.96 -33.91
CA LYS A 79 26.07 11.34 -32.74
C LYS A 79 25.68 12.73 -32.22
N LYS A 80 25.49 13.72 -33.08
CA LYS A 80 24.96 15.05 -32.69
C LYS A 80 23.54 14.98 -32.16
N ALA A 81 22.66 14.19 -32.78
CA ALA A 81 21.31 13.98 -32.27
C ALA A 81 21.33 13.28 -30.90
N ALA A 82 22.19 12.29 -30.70
CA ALA A 82 22.39 11.63 -29.41
C ALA A 82 23.01 12.57 -28.35
N GLU A 83 23.97 13.43 -28.73
CA GLU A 83 24.58 14.43 -27.84
C GLU A 83 23.59 15.55 -27.48
N ASP A 84 22.79 16.04 -28.43
CA ASP A 84 21.75 17.05 -28.18
C ASP A 84 20.58 16.47 -27.35
N GLU A 85 20.21 15.21 -27.57
CA GLU A 85 19.21 14.51 -26.75
C GLU A 85 19.75 14.22 -25.34
N ALA A 86 21.02 13.84 -25.21
CA ALA A 86 21.69 13.66 -23.93
C ALA A 86 21.82 14.99 -23.17
N LYS A 87 22.13 16.09 -23.86
CA LYS A 87 22.21 17.43 -23.27
C LYS A 87 20.83 17.93 -22.82
N LYS A 88 19.77 17.70 -23.60
CA LYS A 88 18.39 18.00 -23.18
C LYS A 88 17.96 17.16 -21.98
N LYS A 89 18.25 15.86 -21.96
CA LYS A 89 17.98 14.98 -20.82
C LYS A 89 18.73 15.43 -19.56
N ALA A 90 20.00 15.84 -19.70
CA ALA A 90 20.80 16.36 -18.59
C ALA A 90 20.27 17.72 -18.08
N GLU A 91 19.85 18.63 -18.96
CA GLU A 91 19.25 19.91 -18.57
C GLU A 91 17.86 19.74 -17.92
N GLU A 92 17.05 18.78 -18.37
CA GLU A 92 15.76 18.46 -17.74
C GLU A 92 15.95 17.80 -16.37
N GLU A 93 16.94 16.92 -16.23
CA GLU A 93 17.29 16.27 -14.98
C GLU A 93 17.91 17.23 -13.95
N ALA A 94 18.71 18.20 -14.40
CA ALA A 94 19.27 19.25 -13.54
C ALA A 94 18.22 20.25 -13.02
N LYS A 95 17.05 20.35 -13.68
CA LYS A 95 15.91 21.15 -13.20
C LYS A 95 15.12 20.47 -12.08
N LYS A 96 15.35 19.18 -11.82
CA LYS A 96 14.70 18.47 -10.72
C LYS A 96 15.49 18.71 -9.42
N PRO A 97 14.84 18.86 -8.25
CA PRO A 97 15.56 19.06 -6.98
C PRO A 97 16.51 17.92 -6.64
N VAL A 98 16.20 16.70 -7.12
CA VAL A 98 17.03 15.52 -6.99
C VAL A 98 17.11 14.82 -8.35
N SER A 99 18.31 14.40 -8.74
CA SER A 99 18.56 13.53 -9.89
C SER A 99 18.85 12.11 -9.40
N LEU A 100 18.21 11.10 -9.99
CA LEU A 100 18.43 9.70 -9.63
C LEU A 100 19.14 8.97 -10.77
N SER A 101 20.18 8.20 -10.42
CA SER A 101 20.95 7.36 -11.33
C SER A 101 21.29 6.01 -10.69
N ASP A 102 21.89 5.10 -11.45
CA ASP A 102 22.33 3.78 -10.98
C ASP A 102 21.21 3.00 -10.26
N ILE A 103 19.97 3.10 -10.76
CA ILE A 103 18.83 2.40 -10.17
C ILE A 103 19.00 0.90 -10.37
N GLN A 104 19.05 0.15 -9.28
CA GLN A 104 19.12 -1.30 -9.29
C GLN A 104 18.02 -1.88 -8.41
N ILE A 105 17.36 -2.90 -8.93
CA ILE A 105 16.30 -3.63 -8.25
C ILE A 105 16.71 -5.09 -8.23
N LYS A 106 16.65 -5.69 -7.05
CA LYS A 106 16.90 -7.11 -6.87
C LYS A 106 15.87 -7.73 -5.93
N ALA A 107 15.47 -8.95 -6.22
CA ALA A 107 14.78 -9.77 -5.25
C ALA A 107 15.72 -10.00 -4.05
N ALA A 108 15.26 -9.66 -2.85
CA ALA A 108 16.02 -9.82 -1.64
C ALA A 108 15.08 -10.24 -0.52
N GLY A 109 15.38 -11.35 0.15
CA GLY A 109 14.61 -11.76 1.31
C GLY A 109 14.88 -10.80 2.47
N VAL A 110 13.86 -10.10 2.96
CA VAL A 110 13.97 -9.17 4.10
C VAL A 110 12.76 -9.38 5.03
N PHE A 111 13.00 -9.34 6.34
CA PHE A 111 11.96 -9.44 7.39
C PHE A 111 11.04 -10.67 7.28
N GLY A 112 11.57 -11.81 6.84
CA GLY A 112 10.80 -13.06 6.70
C GLY A 112 9.96 -13.15 5.42
N SER A 113 9.97 -12.12 4.57
CA SER A 113 9.47 -12.19 3.19
C SER A 113 10.60 -12.64 2.27
N SER A 114 10.40 -13.76 1.56
CA SER A 114 11.32 -14.23 0.51
C SER A 114 11.07 -13.56 -0.85
N GLY A 115 9.94 -12.88 -1.02
CA GLY A 115 9.56 -12.18 -2.25
C GLY A 115 9.77 -10.67 -2.25
N ALA A 116 10.33 -10.10 -1.18
CA ALA A 116 10.61 -8.67 -1.10
C ALA A 116 11.62 -8.22 -2.16
N MET A 117 11.57 -6.94 -2.51
CA MET A 117 12.48 -6.34 -3.48
C MET A 117 13.27 -5.20 -2.84
N GLN A 118 14.59 -5.29 -2.93
CA GLN A 118 15.49 -4.22 -2.53
C GLN A 118 15.75 -3.32 -3.73
N ILE A 119 15.59 -2.02 -3.52
CA ILE A 119 15.90 -0.97 -4.48
C ILE A 119 17.13 -0.23 -3.95
N THR A 120 18.09 0.02 -4.82
CA THR A 120 19.19 0.95 -4.57
C THR A 120 19.26 1.97 -5.69
N ALA A 121 19.59 3.21 -5.38
CA ALA A 121 19.79 4.27 -6.36
C ALA A 121 20.79 5.29 -5.81
N LYS A 122 21.46 6.03 -6.70
CA LYS A 122 22.23 7.21 -6.33
C LYS A 122 21.39 8.45 -6.53
N ALA A 123 21.35 9.30 -5.51
CA ALA A 123 20.70 10.60 -5.55
C ALA A 123 21.75 11.72 -5.57
N LYS A 124 21.64 12.64 -6.52
CA LYS A 124 22.37 13.91 -6.53
C LYS A 124 21.40 15.04 -6.21
N PHE A 125 21.74 15.87 -5.22
CA PHE A 125 20.87 16.97 -4.79
C PHE A 125 21.21 18.24 -5.58
N ASN A 126 20.25 18.77 -6.34
CA ASN A 126 20.43 20.02 -7.09
C ASN A 126 19.91 21.24 -6.31
N GLU A 127 19.12 21.00 -5.26
CA GLU A 127 18.57 22.01 -4.37
C GLU A 127 18.62 21.52 -2.91
N VAL A 128 18.57 22.45 -1.96
CA VAL A 128 18.37 22.12 -0.53
C VAL A 128 16.91 21.72 -0.33
N LEU A 129 16.68 20.53 0.23
CA LEU A 129 15.32 20.04 0.46
C LEU A 129 14.76 20.55 1.79
N ASN A 130 13.44 20.67 1.86
CA ASN A 130 12.75 20.96 3.12
C ASN A 130 12.77 19.75 4.06
N ASN A 131 12.77 20.01 5.36
CA ASN A 131 12.57 18.96 6.35
C ASN A 131 11.23 18.23 6.12
N GLY A 132 11.23 16.90 6.25
CA GLY A 132 10.07 16.05 5.95
C GLY A 132 9.85 15.74 4.47
N THR A 133 10.82 16.04 3.59
CA THR A 133 10.83 15.63 2.18
C THR A 133 11.53 14.28 2.03
N PHE A 134 10.91 13.37 1.29
CA PHE A 134 11.42 12.02 1.04
C PHE A 134 11.37 11.67 -0.46
N VAL A 135 12.24 10.76 -0.87
CA VAL A 135 12.09 10.06 -2.15
C VAL A 135 11.15 8.89 -1.92
N HIS A 136 9.98 8.93 -2.54
CA HIS A 136 8.99 7.86 -2.48
C HIS A 136 9.03 7.01 -3.75
N VAL A 137 8.95 5.70 -3.56
CA VAL A 137 8.92 4.72 -4.65
C VAL A 137 7.59 4.00 -4.63
N LYS A 138 6.82 4.09 -5.73
CA LYS A 138 5.64 3.26 -5.96
C LYS A 138 6.02 2.14 -6.91
N GLY A 139 5.93 0.90 -6.45
CA GLY A 139 6.11 -0.29 -7.28
C GLY A 139 4.77 -0.84 -7.72
N LEU A 140 4.65 -1.16 -9.01
CA LEU A 140 3.52 -1.85 -9.62
C LEU A 140 4.00 -3.14 -10.26
N CYS A 141 3.66 -4.27 -9.66
CA CYS A 141 4.16 -5.58 -10.05
C CYS A 141 3.05 -6.52 -10.48
N LYS A 142 3.24 -7.24 -11.58
CA LYS A 142 2.31 -8.29 -11.97
C LYS A 142 2.48 -9.52 -11.07
N LYS A 143 1.35 -10.02 -10.55
CA LYS A 143 1.25 -11.31 -9.88
C LYS A 143 0.00 -12.00 -10.40
N ASP A 144 0.19 -13.07 -11.17
CA ASP A 144 -0.89 -13.75 -11.87
C ASP A 144 -1.74 -12.78 -12.71
N SER A 145 -3.05 -12.71 -12.48
CA SER A 145 -3.96 -11.76 -13.14
C SER A 145 -4.06 -10.40 -12.46
N ARG A 146 -3.35 -10.17 -11.33
CA ARG A 146 -3.48 -8.97 -10.51
C ARG A 146 -2.27 -8.05 -10.63
N LEU A 147 -2.49 -6.77 -10.37
CA LEU A 147 -1.45 -5.77 -10.29
C LEU A 147 -1.23 -5.37 -8.83
N ILE A 148 -0.15 -5.85 -8.23
CA ILE A 148 0.16 -5.57 -6.82
C ILE A 148 0.94 -4.26 -6.72
N ALA A 149 0.40 -3.32 -5.96
CA ALA A 149 1.01 -2.04 -5.66
C ALA A 149 1.61 -2.04 -4.26
N ASP A 150 2.75 -1.37 -4.11
CA ASP A 150 3.30 -1.00 -2.81
C ASP A 150 4.02 0.34 -2.90
N VAL A 151 4.05 1.06 -1.79
CA VAL A 151 4.64 2.41 -1.70
C VAL A 151 5.52 2.49 -0.49
N VAL A 152 6.77 2.89 -0.69
CA VAL A 152 7.77 3.02 0.37
C VAL A 152 8.57 4.30 0.21
N TRP A 153 9.20 4.75 1.30
CA TRP A 153 10.24 5.77 1.22
C TRP A 153 11.59 5.10 0.97
N ALA A 154 12.44 5.78 0.20
CA ALA A 154 13.86 5.46 0.12
C ALA A 154 14.60 6.31 1.17
N SER A 155 15.36 5.64 2.04
CA SER A 155 16.23 6.29 3.01
C SER A 155 17.66 6.34 2.49
N GLY A 156 18.43 7.34 2.91
CA GLY A 156 19.87 7.27 2.77
C GLY A 156 20.41 6.04 3.50
N THR A 157 21.46 5.41 2.96
CA THR A 157 22.17 4.33 3.63
C THR A 157 22.94 4.82 4.87
N ASP A 158 23.25 6.12 4.92
CA ASP A 158 23.72 6.82 6.11
C ASP A 158 22.53 7.29 6.97
N TYR A 159 22.16 6.49 7.97
CA TYR A 159 21.08 6.81 8.91
C TYR A 159 21.38 8.01 9.83
N THR A 160 22.61 8.54 9.81
CA THR A 160 22.98 9.74 10.58
C THR A 160 22.64 11.03 9.86
N LYS A 161 22.34 10.95 8.55
CA LYS A 161 22.06 12.11 7.70
C LYS A 161 20.74 11.95 6.94
N GLN A 162 19.78 12.82 7.24
CA GLN A 162 18.50 12.88 6.53
C GLN A 162 18.65 13.64 5.20
N LEU A 163 17.74 13.39 4.25
CA LEU A 163 17.82 13.95 2.89
C LEU A 163 17.88 15.49 2.86
N HIS A 164 17.20 16.18 3.78
CA HIS A 164 17.21 17.65 3.88
C HIS A 164 18.55 18.23 4.36
N GLN A 165 19.48 17.39 4.82
CA GLN A 165 20.78 17.81 5.34
C GLN A 165 21.89 17.71 4.27
N TYR A 166 21.58 17.20 3.08
CA TYR A 166 22.52 17.15 1.96
C TYR A 166 22.63 18.51 1.28
N ALA A 167 23.86 18.91 0.97
CA ALA A 167 24.14 20.16 0.29
C ALA A 167 23.92 20.04 -1.22
N ILE A 168 23.76 21.17 -1.90
CA ILE A 168 23.70 21.23 -3.37
C ILE A 168 24.98 20.64 -3.96
N GLY A 169 24.82 19.71 -4.91
CA GLY A 169 25.89 18.96 -5.57
C GLY A 169 26.33 17.70 -4.83
N GLU A 170 25.91 17.50 -3.57
CA GLU A 170 26.22 16.30 -2.81
C GLU A 170 25.47 15.08 -3.36
N THR A 171 25.98 13.88 -3.09
CA THR A 171 25.38 12.61 -3.50
C THR A 171 25.08 11.73 -2.28
N ALA A 172 24.00 10.96 -2.36
CA ALA A 172 23.64 9.93 -1.38
C ALA A 172 23.33 8.60 -2.07
N ASP A 173 23.73 7.50 -1.46
CA ASP A 173 23.19 6.18 -1.81
C ASP A 173 21.86 6.01 -1.09
N LEU A 174 20.81 5.72 -1.84
CA LEU A 174 19.47 5.48 -1.36
C LEU A 174 19.16 3.99 -1.36
N GLN A 175 18.41 3.54 -0.36
CA GLN A 175 17.87 2.20 -0.28
C GLN A 175 16.38 2.22 0.08
N ALA A 176 15.61 1.34 -0.56
CA ALA A 176 14.23 1.06 -0.17
C ALA A 176 13.95 -0.45 -0.27
N THR A 177 12.89 -0.90 0.40
CA THR A 177 12.42 -2.29 0.30
C THR A 177 10.94 -2.28 -0.03
N LEU A 178 10.55 -2.67 -1.24
CA LEU A 178 9.16 -2.90 -1.60
C LEU A 178 8.73 -4.31 -1.20
N PHE A 179 7.45 -4.46 -0.90
CA PHE A 179 6.80 -5.75 -0.60
C PHE A 179 7.45 -6.49 0.57
N GLY A 180 8.07 -5.73 1.49
CA GLY A 180 8.81 -6.26 2.64
C GLY A 180 7.95 -7.06 3.62
N GLN A 181 6.63 -6.98 3.50
CA GLN A 181 5.69 -7.66 4.38
C GLN A 181 4.84 -8.63 3.55
N GLY A 182 5.09 -9.94 3.71
CA GLY A 182 4.14 -10.99 3.35
C GLY A 182 4.16 -11.55 1.91
N VAL A 183 5.00 -11.04 1.00
CA VAL A 183 5.12 -11.67 -0.33
C VAL A 183 6.05 -12.88 -0.24
N ALA A 184 5.58 -14.06 -0.64
CA ALA A 184 6.36 -15.30 -0.61
C ALA A 184 7.33 -15.45 -1.81
N THR A 185 7.00 -14.87 -2.96
CA THR A 185 7.78 -14.99 -4.21
C THR A 185 7.99 -13.63 -4.86
N ALA A 186 9.19 -13.39 -5.38
CA ALA A 186 9.48 -12.15 -6.09
C ALA A 186 8.53 -12.01 -7.29
N MET A 187 7.93 -10.83 -7.43
CA MET A 187 6.98 -10.53 -8.51
C MET A 187 7.72 -9.92 -9.70
N SER A 188 7.26 -10.21 -10.91
CA SER A 188 7.77 -9.60 -12.14
C SER A 188 6.76 -9.72 -13.29
N PRO A 189 6.83 -8.84 -14.30
CA PRO A 189 7.60 -7.60 -14.32
C PRO A 189 7.04 -6.57 -13.33
N CYS A 190 7.88 -5.61 -12.94
CA CYS A 190 7.57 -4.52 -12.03
C CYS A 190 7.96 -3.17 -12.63
N GLN A 191 7.07 -2.19 -12.57
CA GLN A 191 7.33 -0.81 -12.94
C GLN A 191 7.39 0.05 -11.68
N LEU A 192 8.45 0.81 -11.51
CA LEU A 192 8.70 1.64 -10.33
C LEU A 192 8.65 3.10 -10.75
N ASP A 193 7.81 3.89 -10.09
CA ASP A 193 7.78 5.35 -10.19
C ASP A 193 8.48 5.94 -8.96
N PHE A 194 9.36 6.92 -9.17
CA PHE A 194 10.11 7.62 -8.14
C PHE A 194 9.65 9.07 -8.11
N ARG A 195 9.26 9.55 -6.93
CA ARG A 195 8.81 10.93 -6.74
C ARG A 195 9.43 11.53 -5.50
N LEU A 196 9.71 12.82 -5.55
CA LEU A 196 10.01 13.60 -4.37
C LEU A 196 8.71 14.15 -3.80
N GLY A 197 8.49 13.98 -2.51
CA GLY A 197 7.31 14.51 -1.85
C GLY A 197 7.46 14.62 -0.35
N SER A 198 6.53 15.32 0.28
CA SER A 198 6.43 15.34 1.74
C SER A 198 5.74 14.06 2.23
N GLY A 199 5.98 13.70 3.49
CA GLY A 199 5.18 12.67 4.16
C GLY A 199 3.68 13.00 4.09
N ALA A 200 3.27 14.19 4.51
CA ALA A 200 1.84 14.55 4.64
C ALA A 200 1.11 14.92 3.33
N GLY A 201 1.71 14.71 2.15
CA GLY A 201 1.13 15.09 0.86
C GLY A 201 1.33 16.56 0.46
N GLY A 202 0.96 16.91 -0.79
CA GLY A 202 0.94 18.28 -1.31
C GLY A 202 2.02 18.64 -2.33
N VAL A 203 3.21 18.04 -2.26
CA VAL A 203 4.27 18.18 -3.28
C VAL A 203 4.59 16.79 -3.83
N SER A 204 4.58 16.65 -5.16
CA SER A 204 4.85 15.40 -5.88
C SER A 204 5.63 15.74 -7.14
N VAL A 205 6.96 15.62 -7.09
CA VAL A 205 7.85 15.91 -8.22
C VAL A 205 8.34 14.58 -8.82
N PRO A 206 7.98 14.26 -10.08
CA PRO A 206 8.46 13.05 -10.75
C PRO A 206 9.98 13.07 -10.96
N LEU A 207 10.66 12.07 -10.40
CA LEU A 207 12.11 11.94 -10.50
C LEU A 207 12.50 11.01 -11.65
N ARG A 208 12.09 9.74 -11.58
CA ARG A 208 12.45 8.69 -12.54
C ARG A 208 11.40 7.59 -12.60
N VAL A 209 11.44 6.80 -13.66
CA VAL A 209 10.72 5.53 -13.79
C VAL A 209 11.74 4.45 -14.13
N ALA A 210 11.56 3.25 -13.59
CA ALA A 210 12.36 2.09 -13.93
C ALA A 210 11.49 0.83 -14.12
N CYS A 211 11.95 -0.10 -14.94
CA CYS A 211 11.35 -1.41 -15.12
C CYS A 211 12.30 -2.49 -14.61
N PHE A 212 11.74 -3.44 -13.86
CA PHE A 212 12.40 -4.66 -13.47
C PHE A 212 11.69 -5.86 -14.11
N ASP A 213 12.40 -6.64 -14.93
CA ASP A 213 11.82 -7.79 -15.63
C ASP A 213 11.86 -9.10 -14.82
N GLY A 214 12.40 -9.06 -13.60
CA GLY A 214 12.68 -10.24 -12.77
C GLY A 214 14.17 -10.58 -12.67
N SER A 215 14.99 -10.01 -13.57
CA SER A 215 16.44 -10.27 -13.64
C SER A 215 17.26 -8.99 -13.78
N THR A 216 16.83 -8.06 -14.63
CA THR A 216 17.53 -6.83 -14.94
C THR A 216 16.65 -5.61 -14.67
N THR A 217 17.31 -4.51 -14.32
CA THR A 217 16.68 -3.20 -14.18
C THR A 217 17.01 -2.37 -15.42
N LYS A 218 15.99 -1.74 -16.00
CA LYS A 218 16.11 -0.78 -17.10
C LYS A 218 15.51 0.54 -16.68
N GLU A 219 16.16 1.64 -17.03
CA GLU A 219 15.57 2.96 -16.87
C GLU A 219 14.47 3.17 -17.91
N GLY A 220 13.36 3.77 -17.48
CA GLY A 220 12.14 3.94 -18.26
C GLY A 220 11.01 3.00 -17.83
N PRO A 221 9.81 3.17 -18.42
CA PRO A 221 8.67 2.30 -18.16
C PRO A 221 8.92 0.88 -18.68
N CYS A 222 8.13 -0.08 -18.19
CA CYS A 222 8.15 -1.41 -18.78
C CYS A 222 7.57 -1.40 -20.19
N GLU A 223 7.92 -2.40 -20.99
CA GLU A 223 7.35 -2.61 -22.33
C GLU A 223 6.62 -3.97 -22.39
N PRO A 224 5.28 -3.97 -22.52
CA PRO A 224 4.38 -2.81 -22.48
C PRO A 224 4.29 -2.18 -21.08
N PRO A 225 3.89 -0.89 -20.98
CA PRO A 225 3.74 -0.22 -19.69
C PRO A 225 2.80 -0.97 -18.76
N ILE A 226 3.19 -1.06 -17.48
CA ILE A 226 2.35 -1.69 -16.47
C ILE A 226 1.39 -0.63 -15.93
N VAL A 227 0.11 -0.81 -16.22
CA VAL A 227 -0.97 0.08 -15.82
C VAL A 227 -2.12 -0.73 -15.24
N ALA A 228 -2.78 -0.18 -14.20
CA ALA A 228 -3.97 -0.79 -13.64
C ALA A 228 -5.14 -0.65 -14.62
N ALA A 229 -5.94 -1.71 -14.77
CA ALA A 229 -7.20 -1.63 -15.49
C ALA A 229 -8.29 -1.19 -14.51
N ALA A 230 -9.00 -0.10 -14.83
CA ALA A 230 -10.08 0.39 -13.97
C ALA A 230 -11.17 -0.68 -13.80
N MET A 231 -11.61 -0.88 -12.57
CA MET A 231 -12.62 -1.89 -12.19
C MET A 231 -14.04 -1.31 -12.33
N SER A 232 -14.54 -1.18 -13.56
CA SER A 232 -15.90 -0.71 -13.79
C SER A 232 -16.94 -1.75 -13.36
N GLY A 233 -17.96 -1.33 -12.60
CA GLY A 233 -19.11 -2.18 -12.25
C GLY A 233 -18.99 -2.98 -10.95
N ALA A 234 -17.92 -2.77 -10.17
CA ALA A 234 -17.79 -3.37 -8.85
C ALA A 234 -18.86 -2.85 -7.87
N SER A 235 -19.41 -3.74 -7.04
CA SER A 235 -20.43 -3.40 -6.03
C SER A 235 -19.84 -2.90 -4.71
N LEU A 236 -18.55 -3.14 -4.47
CA LEU A 236 -17.84 -2.76 -3.25
C LEU A 236 -16.64 -1.87 -3.58
N PRO A 237 -16.29 -0.90 -2.71
CA PRO A 237 -15.15 -0.01 -2.93
C PRO A 237 -13.80 -0.76 -2.93
N VAL A 238 -13.72 -1.86 -2.19
CA VAL A 238 -12.58 -2.79 -2.18
C VAL A 238 -13.07 -4.23 -2.07
N GLU A 239 -12.25 -5.18 -2.49
CA GLU A 239 -12.48 -6.61 -2.36
C GLU A 239 -11.27 -7.30 -1.72
N ILE A 240 -11.53 -8.32 -0.89
CA ILE A 240 -10.48 -9.03 -0.14
C ILE A 240 -10.30 -10.44 -0.70
N PHE A 241 -9.09 -10.70 -1.18
CA PHE A 241 -8.66 -11.94 -1.82
C PHE A 241 -7.52 -12.62 -1.05
N ASP A 242 -7.31 -13.90 -1.36
CA ASP A 242 -6.19 -14.71 -0.86
C ASP A 242 -6.04 -14.63 0.68
N LEU A 243 -7.17 -14.49 1.39
CA LEU A 243 -7.21 -14.35 2.84
C LEU A 243 -6.67 -15.60 3.52
N ALA A 244 -5.59 -15.44 4.26
CA ALA A 244 -5.06 -16.44 5.18
C ALA A 244 -5.04 -15.86 6.60
N VAL A 245 -5.41 -16.68 7.57
CA VAL A 245 -5.30 -16.38 8.98
C VAL A 245 -4.57 -17.53 9.64
N LYS A 246 -3.60 -17.24 10.49
CA LYS A 246 -2.81 -18.24 11.20
C LYS A 246 -2.45 -17.75 12.59
N GLY A 247 -2.23 -18.67 13.52
CA GLY A 247 -1.60 -18.32 14.80
C GLY A 247 -0.22 -17.70 14.57
N ASP A 248 0.09 -16.64 15.31
CA ASP A 248 1.37 -15.94 15.25
C ASP A 248 1.84 -15.55 16.65
N THR A 249 3.13 -15.21 16.78
CA THR A 249 3.71 -14.62 17.98
C THR A 249 4.32 -13.27 17.62
N GLY A 250 3.80 -12.21 18.26
CA GLY A 250 4.23 -10.85 17.96
C GLY A 250 5.53 -10.43 18.64
N PHE A 251 5.85 -9.14 18.53
CA PHE A 251 7.01 -8.55 19.20
C PHE A 251 6.89 -8.73 20.73
N GLY A 252 7.91 -9.31 21.36
CA GLY A 252 7.85 -9.68 22.78
C GLY A 252 7.25 -11.06 23.08
N GLY A 253 6.94 -11.86 22.05
CA GLY A 253 6.51 -13.26 22.19
C GLY A 253 5.04 -13.45 22.58
N ALA A 254 4.26 -12.38 22.63
CA ALA A 254 2.83 -12.45 22.92
C ALA A 254 2.07 -13.22 21.81
N PRO A 255 1.28 -14.25 22.16
CA PRO A 255 0.48 -14.99 21.19
C PRO A 255 -0.64 -14.13 20.60
N GLY A 256 -0.91 -14.32 19.31
CA GLY A 256 -1.96 -13.62 18.58
C GLY A 256 -2.26 -14.32 17.25
N ILE A 257 -2.78 -13.57 16.28
CA ILE A 257 -2.98 -14.07 14.92
C ILE A 257 -2.33 -13.12 13.91
N GLN A 258 -1.87 -13.70 12.81
CA GLN A 258 -1.51 -12.97 11.61
C GLN A 258 -2.59 -13.17 10.56
N ILE A 259 -3.01 -12.06 9.96
CA ILE A 259 -3.94 -12.01 8.84
C ILE A 259 -3.13 -11.55 7.63
N ASP A 260 -3.08 -12.38 6.60
CA ASP A 260 -2.45 -12.08 5.32
C ASP A 260 -3.55 -11.99 4.27
N ASP A 261 -3.64 -10.88 3.54
CA ASP A 261 -4.69 -10.66 2.54
C ASP A 261 -4.23 -9.76 1.38
N LEU A 262 -4.92 -9.90 0.25
CA LEU A 262 -4.84 -8.99 -0.88
C LEU A 262 -6.10 -8.12 -0.96
N VAL A 263 -5.91 -6.81 -0.89
CA VAL A 263 -6.96 -5.81 -1.00
C VAL A 263 -6.98 -5.27 -2.41
N GLN A 264 -7.95 -5.69 -3.22
CA GLN A 264 -8.21 -5.11 -4.54
C GLN A 264 -8.96 -3.78 -4.40
N ILE A 265 -8.42 -2.72 -4.98
CA ILE A 265 -9.04 -1.40 -5.00
C ILE A 265 -9.93 -1.29 -6.23
N ASN A 266 -11.23 -1.12 -6.00
CA ASN A 266 -12.19 -0.88 -7.07
C ASN A 266 -12.48 0.62 -7.21
N VAL A 267 -12.58 1.32 -6.07
CA VAL A 267 -12.75 2.76 -6.00
C VAL A 267 -11.59 3.34 -5.18
N PRO A 268 -10.85 4.35 -5.71
CA PRO A 268 -9.78 5.00 -4.96
C PRO A 268 -10.29 5.50 -3.61
N LEU A 269 -9.58 5.14 -2.55
CA LEU A 269 -9.86 5.60 -1.19
C LEU A 269 -9.17 6.96 -0.98
N ASP A 270 -9.92 7.93 -0.46
CA ASP A 270 -9.38 9.23 -0.06
C ASP A 270 -8.87 9.21 1.40
N ASP A 271 -8.26 10.30 1.85
CA ASP A 271 -7.73 10.44 3.22
C ASP A 271 -8.81 10.38 4.32
N THR A 272 -10.10 10.38 3.94
CA THR A 272 -11.23 10.24 4.85
C THR A 272 -11.71 8.79 5.00
N SER A 273 -11.11 7.88 4.24
CA SER A 273 -11.46 6.46 4.18
C SER A 273 -10.43 5.62 4.93
N ARG A 274 -10.89 4.62 5.68
CA ARG A 274 -10.04 3.67 6.41
C ARG A 274 -10.46 2.24 6.11
N LEU A 275 -9.51 1.38 5.74
CA LEU A 275 -9.76 -0.06 5.72
C LEU A 275 -9.49 -0.60 7.13
N ILE A 276 -10.52 -1.17 7.74
CA ILE A 276 -10.47 -1.70 9.09
C ILE A 276 -10.67 -3.20 9.07
N VAL A 277 -9.86 -3.88 9.87
CA VAL A 277 -10.00 -5.30 10.17
C VAL A 277 -10.37 -5.44 11.62
N LYS A 278 -11.56 -5.99 11.85
CA LYS A 278 -12.06 -6.40 13.15
C LYS A 278 -11.85 -7.88 13.30
N SER A 279 -11.18 -8.28 14.38
CA SER A 279 -11.16 -9.67 14.80
C SER A 279 -11.90 -9.80 16.11
N THR A 280 -12.67 -10.88 16.24
CA THR A 280 -13.36 -11.26 17.47
C THR A 280 -13.01 -12.71 17.78
N CYS A 281 -12.06 -12.90 18.69
CA CYS A 281 -11.52 -14.21 19.02
C CYS A 281 -12.11 -14.75 20.32
N THR A 282 -12.54 -16.00 20.32
CA THR A 282 -13.01 -16.70 21.51
C THR A 282 -11.83 -17.28 22.28
N VAL A 283 -11.65 -16.85 23.53
CA VAL A 283 -10.64 -17.36 24.47
C VAL A 283 -11.34 -17.78 25.76
N GLY A 284 -11.35 -19.08 26.03
CA GLY A 284 -12.23 -19.65 27.07
C GLY A 284 -13.69 -19.39 26.72
N THR A 285 -14.39 -18.63 27.56
CA THR A 285 -15.79 -18.22 27.34
C THR A 285 -15.95 -16.78 26.85
N THR A 286 -14.84 -16.05 26.68
CA THR A 286 -14.86 -14.62 26.38
C THR A 286 -14.54 -14.36 24.91
N LYS A 287 -15.28 -13.46 24.28
CA LYS A 287 -15.04 -13.01 22.90
C LYS A 287 -14.25 -11.71 22.89
N PHE A 288 -12.92 -11.78 22.75
CA PHE A 288 -12.07 -10.60 22.72
C PHE A 288 -12.01 -9.95 21.34
N VAL A 289 -12.19 -8.64 21.29
CA VAL A 289 -12.10 -7.84 20.07
C VAL A 289 -10.78 -7.12 20.00
N ASP A 290 -10.18 -7.14 18.81
CA ASP A 290 -9.08 -6.25 18.43
C ASP A 290 -9.42 -5.63 17.08
N LEU A 291 -8.94 -4.41 16.87
CA LEU A 291 -9.11 -3.66 15.64
C LEU A 291 -7.75 -3.23 15.12
N GLN A 292 -7.54 -3.45 13.83
CA GLN A 292 -6.39 -2.92 13.13
C GLN A 292 -6.86 -2.09 11.94
N GLN A 293 -6.20 -0.95 11.74
CA GLN A 293 -6.36 -0.17 10.53
C GLN A 293 -5.27 -0.61 9.56
N ALA A 294 -5.67 -1.21 8.43
CA ALA A 294 -4.74 -1.45 7.34
C ALA A 294 -4.27 -0.09 6.82
N ASN A 295 -2.95 0.16 6.88
CA ASN A 295 -2.42 1.44 6.45
C ASN A 295 -2.55 1.57 4.92
N MET A 296 -3.38 2.50 4.49
CA MET A 296 -3.61 2.81 3.07
C MET A 296 -2.82 4.05 2.62
N PHE A 297 -1.95 4.56 3.47
CA PHE A 297 -1.14 5.73 3.17
C PHE A 297 -0.13 5.45 2.07
N ALA A 298 -0.11 6.33 1.07
CA ALA A 298 0.75 6.23 -0.09
C ALA A 298 1.60 7.50 -0.32
N GLY A 299 1.72 8.38 0.69
CA GLY A 299 2.47 9.63 0.59
C GLY A 299 2.02 10.49 -0.61
N PRO A 300 2.92 10.87 -1.54
CA PRO A 300 2.57 11.67 -2.72
C PRO A 300 1.82 10.87 -3.81
N TYR A 301 1.53 9.60 -3.59
CA TYR A 301 0.76 8.74 -4.48
C TYR A 301 -0.66 8.53 -3.98
N LYS A 302 -1.51 8.01 -4.86
CA LYS A 302 -2.79 7.40 -4.53
C LYS A 302 -2.80 5.96 -5.05
N TYR A 303 -3.58 5.12 -4.40
CA TYR A 303 -3.90 3.80 -4.93
C TYR A 303 -5.05 3.91 -5.91
N GLU A 304 -4.84 3.40 -7.11
CA GLU A 304 -5.75 3.55 -8.23
C GLU A 304 -6.70 2.36 -8.36
N SER A 305 -7.83 2.56 -9.04
CA SER A 305 -8.74 1.47 -9.37
C SER A 305 -8.01 0.40 -10.21
N GLY A 306 -8.17 -0.87 -9.84
CA GLY A 306 -7.48 -2.00 -10.46
C GLY A 306 -6.17 -2.40 -9.78
N GLU A 307 -5.64 -1.60 -8.86
CA GLU A 307 -4.49 -1.98 -8.05
C GLU A 307 -4.90 -2.89 -6.88
N ALA A 308 -4.05 -3.84 -6.51
CA ALA A 308 -4.19 -4.67 -5.34
C ALA A 308 -3.06 -4.42 -4.34
N LEU A 309 -3.34 -4.55 -3.05
CA LEU A 309 -2.38 -4.27 -1.99
C LEU A 309 -2.23 -5.48 -1.11
N LEU A 310 -0.99 -5.81 -0.75
CA LEU A 310 -0.74 -6.78 0.29
C LEU A 310 -0.67 -6.06 1.64
N ARG A 311 -1.48 -6.49 2.61
CA ARG A 311 -1.64 -5.82 3.91
C ARG A 311 -1.62 -6.81 5.08
N PRO A 312 -0.48 -7.47 5.34
CA PRO A 312 -0.41 -8.36 6.48
C PRO A 312 -0.59 -7.58 7.78
N MET A 313 -1.41 -8.10 8.67
CA MET A 313 -1.72 -7.51 9.97
C MET A 313 -1.48 -8.52 11.08
N ARG A 314 -1.03 -8.04 12.23
CA ARG A 314 -0.91 -8.82 13.45
C ARG A 314 -1.89 -8.30 14.47
N MET A 315 -2.67 -9.19 15.05
CA MET A 315 -3.70 -8.86 16.04
C MET A 315 -3.41 -9.54 17.37
N TYR A 316 -3.82 -8.90 18.46
CA TYR A 316 -3.71 -9.37 19.85
C TYR A 316 -2.28 -9.54 20.40
N TYR A 317 -1.25 -9.00 19.76
CA TYR A 317 0.12 -9.10 20.25
C TYR A 317 0.40 -8.22 21.48
N ASN A 318 -0.57 -7.44 21.97
CA ASN A 318 -0.41 -6.70 23.21
C ASN A 318 -0.45 -7.68 24.40
N PRO A 319 0.63 -7.76 25.22
CA PRO A 319 0.67 -8.66 26.38
C PRO A 319 -0.47 -8.45 27.37
N ALA A 320 -1.14 -7.29 27.34
CA ALA A 320 -2.34 -7.03 28.14
C ALA A 320 -3.43 -8.09 27.87
N PHE A 321 -3.61 -8.58 26.64
CA PHE A 321 -4.56 -9.67 26.33
C PHE A 321 -4.20 -10.98 27.04
N GLY A 322 -2.92 -11.19 27.35
CA GLY A 322 -2.47 -12.26 28.24
C GLY A 322 -2.79 -13.66 27.74
N PHE A 323 -2.92 -13.83 26.42
CA PHE A 323 -3.17 -15.14 25.82
C PHE A 323 -1.96 -16.05 26.04
N THR A 324 -2.20 -17.29 26.44
CA THR A 324 -1.15 -18.30 26.63
C THR A 324 -0.82 -19.04 25.33
N GLU A 325 -1.76 -19.08 24.39
CA GLU A 325 -1.64 -19.64 23.05
C GLU A 325 -2.36 -18.73 22.04
N PRO A 326 -2.01 -18.77 20.75
CA PRO A 326 -2.79 -18.12 19.70
C PRO A 326 -4.27 -18.53 19.76
N PRO A 327 -5.22 -17.59 19.63
CA PRO A 327 -6.63 -17.94 19.61
C PRO A 327 -6.94 -18.79 18.37
N LYS A 328 -7.80 -19.80 18.54
CA LYS A 328 -8.13 -20.79 17.49
C LYS A 328 -9.50 -20.62 16.87
N LEU A 329 -10.32 -19.70 17.37
CA LEU A 329 -11.65 -19.39 16.85
C LEU A 329 -11.83 -17.88 16.81
N CYS A 330 -11.87 -17.30 15.61
CA CYS A 330 -12.00 -15.86 15.42
C CYS A 330 -12.94 -15.53 14.25
N ASP A 331 -13.89 -14.63 14.51
CA ASP A 331 -14.63 -13.92 13.47
C ASP A 331 -13.78 -12.76 12.96
N VAL A 332 -13.43 -12.77 11.67
CA VAL A 332 -12.64 -11.73 11.02
C VAL A 332 -13.52 -10.96 10.04
N GLY A 333 -13.69 -9.67 10.27
CA GLY A 333 -14.47 -8.76 9.44
C GLY A 333 -13.61 -7.66 8.83
N PHE A 334 -13.81 -7.39 7.56
CA PHE A 334 -13.19 -6.31 6.81
C PHE A 334 -14.22 -5.26 6.50
N SER A 335 -13.88 -3.99 6.67
CA SER A 335 -14.79 -2.87 6.41
C SER A 335 -14.06 -1.63 5.93
N VAL A 336 -14.69 -0.89 5.02
CA VAL A 336 -14.27 0.47 4.68
C VAL A 336 -15.10 1.44 5.52
N TRP A 337 -14.42 2.29 6.27
CA TRP A 337 -15.03 3.33 7.08
C TRP A 337 -14.76 4.69 6.46
N LYS A 338 -15.81 5.48 6.30
CA LYS A 338 -15.72 6.84 5.77
C LYS A 338 -16.21 7.83 6.80
N ASN A 339 -15.47 8.90 7.05
CA ASN A 339 -15.92 9.95 7.96
C ASN A 339 -17.29 10.49 7.53
N LYS A 340 -18.20 10.60 8.49
CA LYS A 340 -19.48 11.26 8.26
C LYS A 340 -19.25 12.76 7.97
N PRO A 341 -19.98 13.36 7.02
CA PRO A 341 -19.87 14.79 6.74
C PRO A 341 -20.07 15.62 8.02
N GLY A 342 -19.13 16.54 8.30
CA GLY A 342 -19.20 17.42 9.46
C GLY A 342 -18.80 16.79 10.80
N SER A 343 -18.39 15.52 10.82
CA SER A 343 -17.83 14.86 12.02
C SER A 343 -16.35 14.54 11.82
N TRP A 344 -15.56 14.62 12.90
CA TRP A 344 -14.13 14.30 12.89
C TRP A 344 -13.85 12.86 13.35
N SER A 345 -14.85 12.16 13.86
CA SER A 345 -14.65 10.90 14.60
C SER A 345 -15.81 9.91 14.50
N GLU A 346 -16.79 10.22 13.67
CA GLU A 346 -17.87 9.30 13.34
C GLU A 346 -17.74 8.81 11.91
N TYR A 347 -18.08 7.54 11.70
CA TYR A 347 -17.86 6.83 10.46
C TYR A 347 -19.12 6.13 9.97
N ASP A 348 -19.34 6.17 8.66
CA ASP A 348 -20.20 5.24 7.95
C ASP A 348 -19.38 4.00 7.59
N GLN A 349 -19.89 2.84 7.98
CA GLN A 349 -19.24 1.56 7.76
C GLN A 349 -19.84 0.82 6.57
N THR A 350 -18.99 0.39 5.65
CA THR A 350 -19.32 -0.58 4.60
C THR A 350 -18.57 -1.88 4.89
N VAL A 351 -19.29 -2.95 5.24
CA VAL A 351 -18.69 -4.28 5.41
C VAL A 351 -18.38 -4.85 4.03
N VAL A 352 -17.13 -5.27 3.81
CA VAL A 352 -16.68 -5.79 2.51
C VAL A 352 -16.41 -7.30 2.51
N LYS A 353 -16.05 -7.87 3.67
CA LYS A 353 -15.88 -9.32 3.83
C LYS A 353 -16.04 -9.75 5.28
N ARG A 354 -16.54 -10.97 5.50
CA ARG A 354 -16.47 -11.68 6.77
C ARG A 354 -15.90 -13.08 6.54
N ALA A 355 -15.12 -13.57 7.48
CA ALA A 355 -14.52 -14.89 7.45
C ALA A 355 -14.43 -15.47 8.86
N CYS A 356 -14.55 -16.79 8.96
CA CYS A 356 -14.36 -17.53 10.18
C CYS A 356 -13.01 -18.21 10.15
N PHE A 357 -12.14 -17.84 11.10
CA PHE A 357 -10.93 -18.59 11.40
C PHE A 357 -11.23 -19.61 12.49
N LYS A 358 -11.07 -20.89 12.18
CA LYS A 358 -11.26 -21.99 13.14
C LYS A 358 -10.22 -23.08 12.94
N ASP A 359 -9.45 -23.39 13.98
CA ASP A 359 -8.47 -24.48 14.02
C ASP A 359 -7.53 -24.47 12.79
N ASP A 360 -6.88 -23.33 12.57
CA ASP A 360 -5.95 -23.07 11.46
C ASP A 360 -6.57 -23.12 10.05
N LYS A 361 -7.90 -23.02 9.96
CA LYS A 361 -8.65 -22.95 8.70
C LYS A 361 -9.47 -21.68 8.60
N VAL A 362 -9.57 -21.14 7.40
CA VAL A 362 -10.42 -19.98 7.10
C VAL A 362 -11.59 -20.44 6.25
N ALA A 363 -12.80 -20.09 6.67
CA ALA A 363 -14.03 -20.26 5.92
C ALA A 363 -14.66 -18.89 5.63
N GLU A 364 -15.40 -18.79 4.53
CA GLU A 364 -16.16 -17.59 4.20
C GLU A 364 -17.39 -17.44 5.11
N GLY A 365 -17.71 -16.20 5.48
CA GLY A 365 -18.82 -15.89 6.37
C GLY A 365 -18.43 -15.88 7.86
N PRO A 366 -19.36 -15.50 8.75
CA PRO A 366 -19.11 -15.48 10.20
C PRO A 366 -19.00 -16.90 10.77
N CYS A 367 -18.33 -17.06 11.91
CA CYS A 367 -18.24 -18.30 12.67
C CYS A 367 -19.58 -18.72 13.26
N ASP A 368 -20.44 -17.76 13.58
CA ASP A 368 -21.83 -17.98 14.00
C ASP A 368 -22.81 -17.31 13.03
N PRO A 369 -23.21 -18.00 11.95
CA PRO A 369 -24.16 -17.46 10.98
C PRO A 369 -25.59 -17.33 11.52
N ALA A 370 -25.89 -17.93 12.68
CA ALA A 370 -27.21 -17.86 13.30
C ALA A 370 -27.31 -16.73 14.35
N ALA A 371 -26.26 -15.92 14.51
CA ALA A 371 -26.25 -14.80 15.44
C ALA A 371 -27.44 -13.86 15.18
N PRO A 372 -28.15 -13.42 16.22
CA PRO A 372 -29.30 -12.54 16.05
C PRO A 372 -28.86 -11.18 15.48
N PRO A 373 -29.75 -10.46 14.78
CA PRO A 373 -29.47 -9.12 14.32
C PRO A 373 -29.03 -8.22 15.47
N VAL A 374 -27.97 -7.45 15.25
CA VAL A 374 -27.49 -6.47 16.23
C VAL A 374 -28.53 -5.34 16.34
N PRO A 375 -29.04 -5.04 17.54
CA PRO A 375 -30.00 -3.96 17.71
C PRO A 375 -29.36 -2.58 17.44
N ALA A 376 -30.18 -1.55 17.33
CA ALA A 376 -29.69 -0.18 17.13
C ALA A 376 -28.81 0.28 18.31
N ALA A 377 -27.76 1.02 17.99
CA ALA A 377 -26.88 1.61 18.98
C ALA A 377 -27.58 2.71 19.80
N ALA A 378 -27.25 2.80 21.09
CA ALA A 378 -27.81 3.77 22.02
C ALA A 378 -26.70 4.47 22.84
N PRO A 379 -27.00 5.61 23.48
CA PRO A 379 -26.07 6.24 24.41
C PRO A 379 -25.68 5.30 25.55
N ILE A 380 -24.42 5.38 25.99
CA ILE A 380 -23.92 4.50 27.05
C ILE A 380 -24.67 4.69 28.37
N SER A 381 -25.02 3.57 29.00
CA SER A 381 -25.68 3.48 30.29
C SER A 381 -25.02 2.40 31.17
N ALA A 382 -25.41 2.32 32.45
CA ALA A 382 -24.94 1.28 33.36
C ALA A 382 -25.34 -0.15 32.91
N GLU A 383 -26.37 -0.27 32.07
CA GLU A 383 -26.82 -1.55 31.49
C GLU A 383 -26.09 -1.89 30.20
N SER A 384 -25.41 -0.92 29.58
CA SER A 384 -24.77 -1.09 28.27
C SER A 384 -23.53 -1.97 28.32
N VAL A 385 -22.83 -2.01 29.46
CA VAL A 385 -21.56 -2.74 29.61
C VAL A 385 -21.44 -3.47 30.94
N THR A 386 -20.51 -4.43 31.01
CA THR A 386 -19.87 -4.83 32.27
C THR A 386 -18.40 -4.48 32.25
N ILE A 387 -17.88 -4.15 33.44
CA ILE A 387 -16.45 -3.90 33.65
C ILE A 387 -15.96 -4.95 34.63
N ASP A 388 -15.15 -5.86 34.12
CA ASP A 388 -14.67 -7.04 34.83
C ASP A 388 -13.14 -7.11 34.77
N ASN A 389 -12.55 -8.06 35.51
CA ASN A 389 -11.10 -8.34 35.51
C ASN A 389 -10.22 -7.09 35.73
N VAL A 390 -10.71 -6.13 36.53
CA VAL A 390 -9.99 -4.88 36.81
C VAL A 390 -8.70 -5.18 37.55
N LYS A 391 -7.60 -4.62 37.07
CA LYS A 391 -6.28 -4.63 37.71
C LYS A 391 -5.78 -3.21 37.84
N VAL A 392 -5.30 -2.86 39.03
CA VAL A 392 -4.72 -1.55 39.34
C VAL A 392 -3.38 -1.81 40.02
N GLU A 393 -2.31 -1.31 39.43
CA GLU A 393 -0.95 -1.54 39.89
C GLU A 393 -0.18 -0.23 39.98
N LEU A 394 0.69 -0.12 40.98
CA LEU A 394 1.68 0.94 41.06
C LEU A 394 2.95 0.47 40.36
N ALA A 395 3.43 1.25 39.40
CA ALA A 395 4.62 0.92 38.64
C ALA A 395 5.53 2.13 38.46
N ALA A 396 6.84 1.89 38.34
CA ALA A 396 7.77 2.95 37.97
C ALA A 396 7.41 3.56 36.60
N PRO A 397 7.52 4.88 36.41
CA PRO A 397 7.36 5.51 35.11
C PRO A 397 8.46 5.00 34.16
N TYR A 398 8.13 4.87 32.88
CA TYR A 398 9.15 4.59 31.87
C TYR A 398 10.14 5.76 31.81
N GLY A 399 11.43 5.49 32.04
CA GLY A 399 12.47 6.54 32.12
C GLY A 399 12.33 7.48 33.32
N GLY A 400 11.48 7.16 34.31
CA GLY A 400 11.25 7.98 35.49
C GLY A 400 12.39 7.93 36.51
N ALA A 401 12.45 8.93 37.39
CA ALA A 401 13.41 8.95 38.48
C ALA A 401 13.08 7.86 39.53
N PRO A 402 14.10 7.32 40.24
CA PRO A 402 13.87 6.36 41.31
C PRO A 402 12.87 6.88 42.35
N GLY A 403 11.92 6.04 42.75
CA GLY A 403 10.90 6.37 43.75
C GLY A 403 9.64 7.07 43.21
N GLN A 404 9.60 7.42 41.92
CA GLN A 404 8.38 7.88 41.26
C GLN A 404 7.47 6.70 40.88
N LEU A 405 6.16 6.93 40.90
CA LEU A 405 5.15 5.90 40.61
C LEU A 405 4.04 6.45 39.71
N ASN A 406 3.60 5.61 38.77
CA ASN A 406 2.38 5.79 37.99
C ASN A 406 1.38 4.70 38.37
N VAL A 407 0.10 4.93 38.04
CA VAL A 407 -0.94 3.92 38.20
C VAL A 407 -1.18 3.26 36.84
N LYS A 408 -0.90 1.96 36.73
CA LYS A 408 -1.31 1.15 35.58
C LYS A 408 -2.69 0.57 35.83
N LEU A 409 -3.56 0.73 34.86
CA LEU A 409 -4.93 0.23 34.88
C LEU A 409 -5.11 -0.76 33.73
N GLN A 410 -5.79 -1.86 34.01
CA GLN A 410 -6.35 -2.77 33.02
C GLN A 410 -7.76 -3.14 33.42
N ALA A 411 -8.66 -3.27 32.45
CA ALA A 411 -10.01 -3.82 32.68
C ALA A 411 -10.52 -4.51 31.40
N ASP A 412 -11.46 -5.43 31.57
CA ASP A 412 -12.22 -6.00 30.46
C ASP A 412 -13.58 -5.29 30.43
N VAL A 413 -13.92 -4.70 29.28
CA VAL A 413 -15.21 -4.06 29.06
C VAL A 413 -16.00 -4.91 28.08
N THR A 414 -17.10 -5.51 28.54
CA THR A 414 -17.98 -6.34 27.72
C THR A 414 -19.24 -5.56 27.38
N VAL A 415 -19.57 -5.48 26.09
CA VAL A 415 -20.78 -4.80 25.61
C VAL A 415 -21.98 -5.72 25.76
N LYS A 416 -23.05 -5.22 26.35
CA LYS A 416 -24.36 -5.88 26.49
C LYS A 416 -25.37 -5.34 25.49
N ILE A 417 -25.30 -4.03 25.24
CA ILE A 417 -26.18 -3.30 24.34
C ILE A 417 -25.28 -2.45 23.43
N PRO A 418 -25.49 -2.42 22.10
CA PRO A 418 -24.66 -1.65 21.20
C PRO A 418 -24.60 -0.16 21.60
N ILE A 419 -23.40 0.40 21.58
CA ILE A 419 -23.12 1.76 22.05
C ILE A 419 -22.97 2.70 20.85
N ASP A 420 -23.49 3.91 20.93
CA ASP A 420 -23.37 4.89 19.86
C ASP A 420 -21.93 5.45 19.72
N GLN A 421 -21.62 6.04 18.56
CA GLN A 421 -20.30 6.59 18.28
C GLN A 421 -20.00 7.88 19.07
N ALA A 422 -21.03 8.48 19.67
CA ALA A 422 -20.93 9.69 20.46
C ALA A 422 -20.58 9.39 21.93
N SER A 423 -20.62 8.12 22.36
CA SER A 423 -20.35 7.69 23.72
C SER A 423 -18.92 7.18 23.90
N ASN A 424 -18.39 7.34 25.10
CA ASN A 424 -17.09 6.81 25.52
C ASN A 424 -17.11 6.41 27.00
N ILE A 425 -16.10 5.63 27.41
CA ILE A 425 -15.78 5.34 28.81
C ILE A 425 -14.48 6.04 29.17
N ASP A 426 -14.48 6.69 30.33
CA ASP A 426 -13.32 7.30 30.93
C ASP A 426 -12.98 6.62 32.26
N ALA A 427 -11.70 6.67 32.65
CA ALA A 427 -11.25 6.27 33.97
C ALA A 427 -10.77 7.49 34.76
N HIS A 428 -11.31 7.64 35.96
CA HIS A 428 -10.88 8.64 36.93
C HIS A 428 -10.10 7.95 38.04
N VAL A 429 -8.82 8.31 38.17
CA VAL A 429 -7.91 7.75 39.18
C VAL A 429 -7.68 8.79 40.27
N THR A 430 -8.01 8.43 41.51
CA THR A 430 -7.85 9.29 42.69
C THR A 430 -6.96 8.59 43.72
N CYS A 431 -5.76 9.11 43.97
CA CYS A 431 -4.80 8.55 44.90
C CYS A 431 -4.56 9.47 46.11
N LYS A 432 -4.52 8.89 47.31
CA LYS A 432 -4.18 9.59 48.57
C LYS A 432 -2.68 9.47 48.85
N VAL A 433 -1.90 10.51 48.59
CA VAL A 433 -0.45 10.56 48.86
C VAL A 433 -0.20 11.42 50.11
N GLY A 434 0.20 10.79 51.21
CA GLY A 434 0.34 11.49 52.49
C GLY A 434 -1.01 11.99 53.02
N SER A 435 -1.18 13.32 53.09
CA SER A 435 -2.45 14.01 53.41
C SER A 435 -3.14 14.60 52.19
N ALA A 436 -2.52 14.55 51.01
CA ALA A 436 -3.05 15.12 49.79
C ALA A 436 -3.81 14.09 48.95
N GLU A 437 -4.85 14.55 48.26
CA GLU A 437 -5.52 13.80 47.20
C GLU A 437 -5.01 14.28 45.84
N ARG A 438 -4.63 13.31 45.00
CA ARG A 438 -4.21 13.51 43.62
C ARG A 438 -5.28 12.88 42.74
N VAL A 439 -5.85 13.64 41.81
CA VAL A 439 -6.91 13.18 40.91
C VAL A 439 -6.43 13.36 39.47
N GLU A 440 -6.62 12.34 38.65
CA GLU A 440 -6.38 12.41 37.21
C GLU A 440 -7.49 11.70 36.45
N LYS A 441 -7.98 12.35 35.40
CA LYS A 441 -8.77 11.69 34.36
C LYS A 441 -7.78 11.11 33.34
N THR A 442 -7.76 9.79 33.21
CA THR A 442 -6.85 9.11 32.26
C THR A 442 -7.64 8.60 31.05
N TRP A 443 -7.01 8.71 29.89
CA TRP A 443 -7.52 8.15 28.65
C TRP A 443 -7.30 6.65 28.64
N ILE A 444 -8.36 5.94 28.28
CA ILE A 444 -8.35 4.49 28.17
C ILE A 444 -8.00 4.12 26.73
N SER A 445 -7.00 3.26 26.56
CA SER A 445 -6.61 2.67 25.28
C SER A 445 -7.23 1.28 25.12
N GLY A 446 -7.96 1.07 24.04
CA GLY A 446 -8.57 -0.20 23.64
C GLY A 446 -9.40 0.01 22.38
N VAL A 447 -10.12 -1.03 21.95
CA VAL A 447 -11.09 -0.90 20.86
C VAL A 447 -12.23 0.02 21.29
N GLU A 448 -12.62 0.98 20.45
CA GLU A 448 -13.77 1.82 20.76
C GLU A 448 -15.08 1.03 20.82
N TYR A 449 -15.89 1.36 21.82
CA TYR A 449 -17.02 0.52 22.25
C TYR A 449 -18.15 0.38 21.24
N TYR A 450 -18.32 1.36 20.34
CA TYR A 450 -19.33 1.31 19.29
C TYR A 450 -19.02 0.32 18.17
N TYR A 451 -17.82 -0.27 18.17
CA TYR A 451 -17.45 -1.36 17.26
C TYR A 451 -17.75 -2.74 17.82
N LEU A 452 -18.10 -2.82 19.10
CA LEU A 452 -18.40 -4.07 19.76
C LEU A 452 -19.87 -4.43 19.60
N GLU A 453 -20.12 -5.69 19.27
CA GLU A 453 -21.44 -6.31 19.28
C GLU A 453 -21.76 -6.85 20.68
N PRO A 454 -23.05 -7.13 21.00
CA PRO A 454 -23.41 -7.72 22.29
C PRO A 454 -22.67 -9.03 22.58
N GLY A 455 -22.08 -9.13 23.77
CA GLY A 455 -21.27 -10.26 24.22
C GLY A 455 -19.80 -10.17 23.84
N GLU A 456 -19.39 -9.15 23.08
CA GLU A 456 -17.98 -8.90 22.77
C GLU A 456 -17.29 -8.07 23.87
N THR A 457 -16.01 -8.33 24.05
CA THR A 457 -15.17 -7.76 25.10
C THR A 457 -13.95 -7.08 24.50
N THR A 458 -13.68 -5.84 24.91
CA THR A 458 -12.41 -5.15 24.65
C THR A 458 -11.61 -5.12 25.93
N ARG A 459 -10.32 -5.46 25.84
CA ARG A 459 -9.42 -5.26 26.97
C ARG A 459 -8.83 -3.86 26.87
N VAL A 460 -9.06 -3.10 27.92
CA VAL A 460 -8.60 -1.72 27.99
C VAL A 460 -7.43 -1.56 28.94
N THR A 461 -6.54 -0.63 28.60
CA THR A 461 -5.39 -0.26 29.43
C THR A 461 -5.31 1.25 29.57
N ALA A 462 -4.84 1.73 30.71
CA ALA A 462 -4.60 3.15 30.91
C ALA A 462 -3.43 3.37 31.86
N GLN A 463 -2.87 4.57 31.83
CA GLN A 463 -1.83 5.00 32.75
C GLN A 463 -2.22 6.35 33.37
N GLY A 464 -2.45 6.35 34.68
CA GLY A 464 -2.65 7.56 35.46
C GLY A 464 -1.33 8.11 35.99
N PHE A 465 -1.25 9.43 36.13
CA PHE A 465 -0.09 10.19 36.60
C PHE A 465 1.09 10.11 35.63
N SER A 466 0.80 10.10 34.33
CA SER A 466 1.83 10.01 33.27
C SER A 466 2.58 11.32 33.04
N SER A 467 1.92 12.47 33.23
CA SER A 467 2.50 13.81 33.08
C SER A 467 3.26 14.27 34.33
N GLU A 468 2.74 13.95 35.52
CA GLU A 468 3.39 14.21 36.80
C GLU A 468 3.21 12.98 37.70
N ALA A 469 4.27 12.16 37.75
CA ALA A 469 4.30 10.94 38.53
C ALA A 469 4.10 11.21 40.04
N LEU A 470 3.56 10.23 40.75
CA LEU A 470 3.42 10.29 42.19
C LEU A 470 4.81 10.23 42.84
N ALA A 471 5.10 11.19 43.71
CA ALA A 471 6.40 11.30 44.39
C ALA A 471 6.59 10.29 45.55
N ALA A 472 5.53 9.57 45.93
CA ALA A 472 5.56 8.57 46.99
C ALA A 472 4.41 7.56 46.82
N THR A 473 4.54 6.40 47.46
CA THR A 473 3.49 5.37 47.48
C THR A 473 2.20 5.90 48.11
N PRO A 474 1.07 5.88 47.38
CA PRO A 474 -0.21 6.30 47.93
C PRO A 474 -0.74 5.35 49.00
N LYS A 475 -1.44 5.88 50.00
CA LYS A 475 -2.19 5.11 51.02
C LYS A 475 -3.30 4.27 50.39
N SER A 476 -3.92 4.81 49.34
CA SER A 476 -4.95 4.16 48.55
C SER A 476 -5.10 4.85 47.20
N CYS A 477 -5.58 4.12 46.20
CA CYS A 477 -6.03 4.66 44.93
C CYS A 477 -7.43 4.13 44.60
N GLU A 478 -8.38 5.02 44.34
CA GLU A 478 -9.68 4.69 43.78
C GLU A 478 -9.64 4.87 42.26
N VAL A 479 -10.20 3.91 41.53
CA VAL A 479 -10.45 4.02 40.09
C VAL A 479 -11.96 3.96 39.88
N SER A 480 -12.51 5.01 39.26
CA SER A 480 -13.91 5.08 38.87
C SER A 480 -14.03 5.08 37.36
N PHE A 481 -14.79 4.15 36.81
CA PHE A 481 -15.13 4.14 35.40
C PHE A 481 -16.48 4.83 35.19
N THR A 482 -16.53 5.71 34.20
CA THR A 482 -17.74 6.48 33.87
C THR A 482 -18.00 6.48 32.38
N GLY A 483 -19.26 6.30 31.98
CA GLY A 483 -19.72 6.42 30.60
C GLY A 483 -20.32 7.79 30.32
N GLY A 484 -20.04 8.38 29.18
CA GLY A 484 -20.63 9.66 28.78
C GLY A 484 -20.30 10.04 27.34
N LYS A 485 -20.56 11.29 26.96
CA LYS A 485 -20.22 11.78 25.63
C LYS A 485 -18.70 11.83 25.42
N ARG A 486 -18.25 11.35 24.27
CA ARG A 486 -16.84 11.31 23.82
C ARG A 486 -16.24 12.71 23.68
N PHE A 487 -17.02 13.68 23.19
CA PHE A 487 -16.58 15.06 22.98
C PHE A 487 -17.64 16.06 23.50
N GLY A 488 -17.17 17.15 24.12
CA GLY A 488 -17.95 18.39 24.27
C GLY A 488 -19.29 18.27 25.02
N GLY A 489 -19.34 17.49 26.10
CA GLY A 489 -20.53 17.45 26.97
C GLY A 489 -20.83 18.82 27.58
N THR A 490 -22.11 19.19 27.63
CA THR A 490 -22.51 20.33 28.47
C THR A 490 -22.32 19.94 29.95
N PRO A 491 -22.07 20.87 30.87
CA PRO A 491 -21.95 20.55 32.31
C PRO A 491 -23.15 19.80 32.92
N ALA A 492 -24.30 19.79 32.21
CA ALA A 492 -25.51 19.06 32.59
C ALA A 492 -25.48 17.57 32.21
N ASP A 493 -24.64 17.15 31.25
CA ASP A 493 -24.46 15.76 30.85
C ASP A 493 -23.61 15.03 31.90
N LYS A 494 -24.24 14.66 33.03
CA LYS A 494 -23.54 13.92 34.10
C LYS A 494 -23.12 12.53 33.59
N PRO A 495 -21.82 12.16 33.67
CA PRO A 495 -21.38 10.82 33.33
C PRO A 495 -22.10 9.76 34.17
N VAL A 496 -22.43 8.65 33.55
CA VAL A 496 -23.02 7.48 34.21
C VAL A 496 -21.91 6.69 34.90
N GLU A 497 -22.06 6.39 36.18
CA GLU A 497 -21.11 5.54 36.91
C GLU A 497 -21.24 4.08 36.44
N LEU A 498 -20.13 3.49 36.00
CA LEU A 498 -20.07 2.11 35.51
C LEU A 498 -19.42 1.16 36.53
N GLY A 499 -18.68 1.72 37.50
CA GLY A 499 -18.12 0.97 38.62
C GLY A 499 -16.95 1.68 39.28
N LYS A 500 -16.59 1.20 40.47
CA LYS A 500 -15.48 1.71 41.29
C LYS A 500 -14.66 0.59 41.88
N TRP A 501 -13.36 0.81 41.98
CA TRP A 501 -12.41 -0.12 42.60
C TRP A 501 -11.41 0.63 43.46
N CYS A 502 -11.14 0.10 44.64
CA CYS A 502 -10.18 0.64 45.59
C CYS A 502 -8.96 -0.26 45.72
N LEU A 503 -7.78 0.28 45.40
CA LEU A 503 -6.48 -0.29 45.70
C LEU A 503 -6.00 0.25 47.05
N LYS A 504 -5.79 -0.63 48.03
CA LYS A 504 -5.23 -0.28 49.34
C LYS A 504 -4.31 -1.38 49.84
N LYS A 505 -3.05 -1.03 50.18
CA LYS A 505 -2.01 -1.99 50.58
C LYS A 505 -1.88 -3.16 49.59
N ASP A 506 -1.80 -2.83 48.29
CA ASP A 506 -1.70 -3.78 47.17
C ASP A 506 -2.88 -4.76 47.02
N LYS A 507 -3.97 -4.51 47.73
CA LYS A 507 -5.22 -5.27 47.60
C LYS A 507 -6.25 -4.42 46.88
N LEU A 508 -6.69 -4.92 45.73
CA LEU A 508 -7.80 -4.33 44.98
C LEU A 508 -9.13 -4.92 45.46
N LYS A 509 -10.13 -4.06 45.65
CA LYS A 509 -11.50 -4.45 45.98
C LYS A 509 -12.48 -3.62 45.17
N ALA A 510 -13.61 -4.21 44.77
CA ALA A 510 -14.72 -3.45 44.22
C ALA A 510 -15.32 -2.52 45.29
N GLY A 511 -15.78 -1.34 44.86
CA GLY A 511 -16.31 -0.28 45.70
C GLY A 511 -15.32 0.86 45.97
N LYS A 512 -15.75 1.78 46.85
CA LYS A 512 -15.02 3.01 47.18
C LYS A 512 -13.83 2.76 48.11
N CYS A 513 -12.84 3.65 48.03
CA CYS A 513 -11.84 3.85 49.09
C CYS A 513 -12.40 4.75 50.21
#